data_AF-Q582I1-F1
#
_entry.id   AF-Q582I1-F1
#
_cell.length_a   1.000
_cell.length_b   1.000
_cell.length_c   1.000
_cell.angle_alpha   90.00
_cell.angle_beta   90.00
_cell.angle_gamma   90.00
#
_symmetry.space_group_name_H-M   'P 1'
#
loop_
_entity.id
_entity.type
_entity.pdbx_description
1 polymer ?
#
loop_
_entity_poly.entity_id
_entity_poly.type
_entity_poly.pdbx_seq_one_letter_code
_entity_poly.pdbx_strand_id
1 'polypeptide(L)'
;MQAKGDGSGSFTQRSPRIINGEGNENVADTLRRRYVQAELQLRECEDRFRRDCARQEQELELIQFENNKLKVRIEEMRMAENAVDKESSSRSPGGACVAAEHDSKLLKASSQKYRSAREAVERARNELVDLEAQLSAARVRFNELRCRHGSTSSAANASSLQTYRNRREEEEQIEASRARLRGLESHVETESDRLSTLIEEGKAMRLEIDLQITMQNQVDALRQDREGEMVEIMKETSFLIEVCNLLVEERSECEHQLAELRKAAEADAEAYEKAFYELVAVEDRNKIQAQNVREGIDKLTDELAEVVKERTAAEHDLVNKHNETGAAAQDDMDEDGDGLESQLKEFEVYLNRLGKIVGTCDLAEVESYVCDENGERFQLYNVIQSKQSAARELEEERNELMKKLNTLVDGTEKQRQEREEVKRLQSHLKDLQEETEAIEKRSEKTRAVLAESVLHLQKTYTSIGCVAPKLVLTKEGSTPSLHSVHELFAAIERRTEDYLAVWSHDRNGNQAKLMGGRTGPFTAHLLDPMPKFIKEETDTSKPAGLTKPRHEQIGIELDEGYGSGLSSPATARGE
;
A
#
# COMPACT_ATOMS: atom_id res chain seq x y z
N MET A 1 28.78 40.31 49.62
CA MET A 1 29.75 41.31 49.10
C MET A 1 29.53 41.47 47.59
N GLN A 2 29.96 42.56 46.97
CA GLN A 2 29.69 42.84 45.55
C GLN A 2 30.88 42.53 44.64
N ALA A 3 30.65 41.65 43.66
CA ALA A 3 31.29 41.56 42.34
C ALA A 3 30.34 40.67 41.51
N LYS A 4 29.77 41.03 40.35
CA LYS A 4 30.16 41.98 39.30
C LYS A 4 31.52 41.68 38.69
N GLY A 5 31.55 40.61 37.90
CA GLY A 5 32.55 40.35 36.86
C GLY A 5 31.81 40.11 35.54
N ASP A 6 31.54 41.18 34.79
CA ASP A 6 30.84 41.13 33.51
C ASP A 6 31.77 40.59 32.40
N GLY A 7 31.84 39.26 32.27
CA GLY A 7 32.76 38.54 31.37
C GLY A 7 32.22 38.36 29.95
N SER A 8 32.21 39.42 29.13
CA SER A 8 31.84 39.32 27.71
C SER A 8 32.89 38.56 26.90
N GLY A 9 32.59 37.33 26.47
CA GLY A 9 33.55 36.45 25.76
C GLY A 9 32.97 35.66 24.59
N SER A 10 33.48 35.94 23.39
CA SER A 10 33.42 35.12 22.16
C SER A 10 32.10 34.37 21.85
N PHE A 11 31.20 35.07 21.18
CA PHE A 11 30.19 34.52 20.26
C PHE A 11 30.83 33.46 19.33
N THR A 12 30.55 32.17 19.56
CA THR A 12 30.91 31.09 18.64
C THR A 12 29.65 30.37 18.18
N GLN A 13 29.40 30.40 16.87
CA GLN A 13 28.26 29.73 16.25
C GLN A 13 28.51 28.22 16.20
N ARG A 14 28.28 27.51 17.32
CA ARG A 14 28.02 26.07 17.23
C ARG A 14 26.62 25.90 16.63
N SER A 15 26.58 25.42 15.39
CA SER A 15 25.34 25.15 14.67
C SER A 15 24.38 24.33 15.53
N PRO A 16 23.08 24.66 15.58
CA PRO A 16 22.11 23.81 16.24
C PRO A 16 22.14 22.42 15.58
N ARG A 17 22.58 21.41 16.33
CA ARG A 17 22.40 20.02 15.91
C ARG A 17 20.90 19.80 15.73
N ILE A 18 20.53 19.23 14.59
CA ILE A 18 19.14 19.07 14.19
C ILE A 18 18.47 18.08 15.15
N ILE A 19 17.60 18.58 16.04
CA ILE A 19 16.81 17.77 16.97
C ILE A 19 15.62 17.17 16.19
N ASN A 20 15.90 16.13 15.39
CA ASN A 20 14.92 15.44 14.56
C ASN A 20 14.01 14.45 15.34
N GLY A 21 13.90 14.59 16.68
CA GLY A 21 13.10 13.70 17.53
C GLY A 21 11.66 14.18 17.75
N GLU A 22 11.48 15.44 18.15
CA GLU A 22 10.23 15.97 18.72
C GLU A 22 9.11 16.22 17.69
N GLY A 23 9.39 16.05 16.39
CA GLY A 23 8.40 16.28 15.33
C GLY A 23 7.34 15.17 15.21
N ASN A 24 7.70 13.92 15.48
CA ASN A 24 6.88 12.77 15.08
C ASN A 24 5.68 12.51 16.02
N GLU A 25 5.85 12.72 17.34
CA GLU A 25 4.74 12.59 18.30
C GLU A 25 3.59 13.54 17.95
N ASN A 26 3.92 14.76 17.53
CA ASN A 26 2.98 15.81 17.15
C ASN A 26 2.16 15.43 15.89
N VAL A 27 2.74 14.63 14.98
CA VAL A 27 2.02 14.08 13.81
C VAL A 27 1.05 12.97 14.24
N ALA A 28 1.48 12.04 15.10
CA ALA A 28 0.61 10.99 15.63
C ALA A 28 -0.58 11.57 16.41
N ASP A 29 -0.33 12.60 17.22
CA ASP A 29 -1.37 13.30 17.98
C ASP A 29 -2.32 14.11 17.08
N THR A 30 -1.80 14.71 16.01
CA THR A 30 -2.62 15.36 14.97
C THR A 30 -3.51 14.36 14.23
N LEU A 31 -3.01 13.16 13.92
CA LEU A 31 -3.80 12.09 13.31
C LEU A 31 -4.89 11.57 14.26
N ARG A 32 -4.58 11.36 15.54
CA ARG A 32 -5.56 10.98 16.57
C ARG A 32 -6.68 12.01 16.70
N ARG A 33 -6.35 13.31 16.73
CA ARG A 33 -7.35 14.39 16.76
C ARG A 33 -8.23 14.42 15.50
N ARG A 34 -7.65 14.19 14.31
CA ARG A 34 -8.41 14.08 13.04
C ARG A 34 -9.32 12.85 13.02
N TYR A 35 -8.87 11.71 13.53
CA TYR A 35 -9.68 10.49 13.64
C TYR A 35 -10.91 10.73 14.53
N VAL A 36 -10.72 11.26 15.74
CA VAL A 36 -11.83 11.59 16.67
C VAL A 36 -12.78 12.63 16.07
N GLN A 37 -12.26 13.61 15.32
CA GLN A 37 -13.08 14.58 14.59
C GLN A 37 -13.91 13.94 13.48
N ALA A 38 -13.34 12.98 12.72
CA ALA A 38 -14.06 12.25 11.69
C ALA A 38 -15.13 11.31 12.28
N GLU A 39 -14.83 10.62 13.40
CA GLU A 39 -15.78 9.79 14.12
C GLU A 39 -16.96 10.61 14.67
N LEU A 40 -16.70 11.81 15.20
CA LEU A 40 -17.74 12.75 15.63
C LEU A 40 -18.62 13.20 14.44
N GLN A 41 -18.01 13.53 13.30
CA GLN A 41 -18.73 13.91 12.09
C GLN A 41 -19.57 12.76 11.51
N LEU A 42 -19.08 11.52 11.58
CA LEU A 42 -19.84 10.34 11.19
C LEU A 42 -21.10 10.17 12.05
N ARG A 43 -20.96 10.26 13.38
CA ARG A 43 -22.09 10.22 14.33
C ARG A 43 -23.08 11.36 14.11
N GLU A 44 -22.60 12.57 13.84
CA GLU A 44 -23.48 13.69 13.46
C GLU A 44 -24.26 13.41 12.17
N CYS A 45 -23.65 12.80 11.16
CA CYS A 45 -24.31 12.41 9.92
C CYS A 45 -25.33 11.28 10.14
N GLU A 46 -25.01 10.25 10.93
CA GLU A 46 -25.96 9.21 11.33
C GLU A 46 -27.17 9.79 12.07
N ASP A 47 -26.97 10.67 13.04
CA ASP A 47 -28.07 11.27 13.80
C ASP A 47 -28.91 12.26 12.97
N ARG A 48 -28.34 12.87 11.93
CA ARG A 48 -29.11 13.64 10.94
C ARG A 48 -29.96 12.69 10.08
N PHE A 49 -29.36 11.61 9.57
CA PHE A 49 -30.06 10.59 8.78
C PHE A 49 -31.22 9.95 9.57
N ARG A 50 -31.00 9.55 10.83
CA ARG A 50 -32.06 9.05 11.74
C ARG A 50 -33.22 10.05 11.89
N ARG A 51 -32.91 11.34 12.05
CA ARG A 51 -33.91 12.43 12.15
C ARG A 51 -34.67 12.64 10.86
N ASP A 52 -34.03 12.49 9.70
CA ASP A 52 -34.67 12.66 8.39
C ASP A 52 -35.51 11.45 8.00
N CYS A 53 -35.10 10.22 8.34
CA CYS A 53 -35.96 9.03 8.24
C CYS A 53 -37.21 9.17 9.11
N ALA A 54 -37.08 9.51 10.39
CA ALA A 54 -38.23 9.70 11.29
C ALA A 54 -39.19 10.82 10.81
N ARG A 55 -38.66 11.83 10.10
CA ARG A 55 -39.45 12.89 9.46
C ARG A 55 -40.22 12.37 8.24
N GLN A 56 -39.56 11.56 7.39
CA GLN A 56 -40.18 10.92 6.23
C GLN A 56 -41.24 9.90 6.62
N GLU A 57 -41.05 9.16 7.72
CA GLU A 57 -42.05 8.26 8.29
C GLU A 57 -43.32 9.03 8.70
N GLN A 58 -43.17 10.15 9.43
CA GLN A 58 -44.29 11.03 9.80
C GLN A 58 -45.00 11.65 8.58
N GLU A 59 -44.25 12.03 7.54
CA GLU A 59 -44.82 12.55 6.29
C GLU A 59 -45.60 11.47 5.53
N LEU A 60 -45.10 10.22 5.49
CA LEU A 60 -45.81 9.08 4.92
C LEU A 60 -47.06 8.71 5.72
N GLU A 61 -47.03 8.74 7.06
CA GLU A 61 -48.23 8.55 7.89
C GLU A 61 -49.29 9.61 7.62
N LEU A 62 -48.90 10.89 7.48
CA LEU A 62 -49.80 11.97 7.13
C LEU A 62 -50.43 11.76 5.73
N ILE A 63 -49.61 11.42 4.73
CA ILE A 63 -50.08 11.14 3.36
C ILE A 63 -51.02 9.92 3.32
N GLN A 64 -50.78 8.89 4.14
CA GLN A 64 -51.68 7.74 4.27
C GLN A 64 -53.02 8.13 4.92
N PHE A 65 -52.98 8.96 5.98
CA PHE A 65 -54.18 9.48 6.62
C PHE A 65 -55.02 10.33 5.65
N GLU A 66 -54.40 11.23 4.89
CA GLU A 66 -55.07 12.04 3.88
C GLU A 66 -55.63 11.19 2.72
N ASN A 67 -54.89 10.19 2.24
CA ASN A 67 -55.40 9.25 1.24
C ASN A 67 -56.64 8.49 1.73
N ASN A 68 -56.65 8.05 2.98
CA ASN A 68 -57.81 7.34 3.54
C ASN A 68 -59.01 8.29 3.72
N LYS A 69 -58.79 9.54 4.12
CA LYS A 69 -59.81 10.61 4.15
C LYS A 69 -60.38 10.91 2.76
N LEU A 70 -59.54 10.93 1.72
CA LEU A 70 -59.98 11.13 0.33
C LEU A 70 -60.77 9.92 -0.20
N LYS A 71 -60.38 8.69 0.11
CA LYS A 71 -61.14 7.47 -0.25
C LYS A 71 -62.55 7.49 0.34
N VAL A 72 -62.69 7.84 1.62
CA VAL A 72 -64.02 7.99 2.27
C VAL A 72 -64.86 9.03 1.53
N ARG A 73 -64.30 10.21 1.23
CA ARG A 73 -65.02 11.28 0.52
C ARG A 73 -65.42 10.91 -0.91
N ILE A 74 -64.62 10.11 -1.61
CA ILE A 74 -64.97 9.57 -2.94
C ILE A 74 -66.18 8.63 -2.84
N GLU A 75 -66.24 7.80 -1.80
CA GLU A 75 -67.37 6.90 -1.57
C GLU A 75 -68.63 7.65 -1.13
N GLU A 76 -68.51 8.70 -0.31
CA GLU A 76 -69.62 9.61 0.00
C GLU A 76 -70.24 10.24 -1.26
N MET A 77 -69.41 10.69 -2.22
CA MET A 77 -69.88 11.26 -3.48
C MET A 77 -70.58 10.21 -4.36
N ARG A 78 -70.02 9.00 -4.48
CA ARG A 78 -70.68 7.89 -5.20
C ARG A 78 -72.03 7.53 -4.61
N MET A 79 -72.16 7.53 -3.29
CA MET A 79 -73.43 7.25 -2.61
C MET A 79 -74.46 8.36 -2.83
N ALA A 80 -74.03 9.62 -2.99
CA ALA A 80 -74.89 10.74 -3.35
C ALA A 80 -75.33 10.71 -4.83
N GLU A 81 -74.43 10.42 -5.76
CA GLU A 81 -74.73 10.31 -7.21
C GLU A 81 -75.79 9.23 -7.46
N ASN A 82 -75.62 8.04 -6.86
CA ASN A 82 -76.59 6.93 -6.95
C ASN A 82 -77.98 7.22 -6.36
N ALA A 83 -78.16 8.32 -5.62
CA ALA A 83 -79.45 8.75 -5.09
C ALA A 83 -80.22 9.68 -6.05
N VAL A 84 -79.53 10.46 -6.91
CA VAL A 84 -80.13 11.51 -7.73
C VAL A 84 -80.88 10.95 -8.96
N ASP A 85 -80.36 9.89 -9.57
CA ASP A 85 -80.88 9.37 -10.86
C ASP A 85 -82.27 8.67 -10.79
N LYS A 86 -82.92 8.64 -9.62
CA LYS A 86 -84.17 7.88 -9.41
C LYS A 86 -85.48 8.67 -9.47
N GLU A 87 -85.47 10.00 -9.41
CA GLU A 87 -86.72 10.80 -9.30
C GLU A 87 -87.12 11.57 -10.57
N SER A 88 -86.28 11.61 -11.61
CA SER A 88 -86.38 12.58 -12.72
C SER A 88 -87.18 12.13 -13.97
N SER A 89 -88.24 11.31 -13.83
CA SER A 89 -89.03 10.85 -15.00
C SER A 89 -90.54 10.61 -14.78
N SER A 90 -91.37 11.68 -14.83
CA SER A 90 -92.79 11.62 -15.30
C SER A 90 -93.49 13.00 -15.37
N ARG A 91 -94.07 13.39 -16.54
CA ARG A 91 -95.07 14.50 -16.70
C ARG A 91 -95.54 14.71 -18.17
N SER A 92 -96.84 15.04 -18.40
CA SER A 92 -97.41 16.07 -19.33
C SER A 92 -98.85 15.74 -19.91
N PRO A 93 -99.78 16.70 -20.23
CA PRO A 93 -101.25 16.42 -20.45
C PRO A 93 -102.03 17.18 -21.61
N GLY A 94 -103.36 16.93 -21.78
CA GLY A 94 -104.39 17.77 -22.49
C GLY A 94 -105.33 17.06 -23.50
N GLY A 95 -106.54 17.53 -23.96
CA GLY A 95 -107.49 18.60 -23.53
C GLY A 95 -108.57 19.04 -24.59
N ALA A 96 -109.81 19.43 -24.17
CA ALA A 96 -110.90 20.17 -24.91
C ALA A 96 -111.67 19.45 -26.10
N CYS A 97 -112.76 19.89 -26.79
CA CYS A 97 -113.97 20.79 -26.63
C CYS A 97 -114.81 20.82 -27.97
N VAL A 98 -116.02 21.39 -28.24
CA VAL A 98 -117.35 21.70 -27.57
C VAL A 98 -118.37 22.32 -28.62
N ALA A 99 -119.70 22.40 -28.34
CA ALA A 99 -120.80 23.24 -28.98
C ALA A 99 -121.49 22.83 -30.33
N ALA A 100 -122.65 23.38 -30.82
CA ALA A 100 -123.94 23.87 -30.24
C ALA A 100 -124.97 24.35 -31.34
N GLU A 101 -126.20 24.77 -30.95
CA GLU A 101 -127.15 25.74 -31.61
C GLU A 101 -127.85 25.42 -32.98
N HIS A 102 -128.96 26.09 -33.42
CA HIS A 102 -130.23 26.54 -32.77
C HIS A 102 -131.36 26.87 -33.81
N ASP A 103 -132.55 27.22 -33.30
CA ASP A 103 -133.81 27.74 -33.93
C ASP A 103 -133.87 28.33 -35.37
N SER A 104 -135.05 28.16 -36.02
CA SER A 104 -135.99 29.30 -36.27
C SER A 104 -137.35 28.91 -36.91
N LYS A 105 -138.40 29.68 -36.59
CA LYS A 105 -139.78 29.58 -37.15
C LYS A 105 -140.30 30.97 -37.54
N LEU A 106 -140.79 31.22 -38.76
CA LEU A 106 -141.86 32.21 -39.03
C LEU A 106 -142.45 32.16 -40.47
N LEU A 107 -143.56 32.89 -40.68
CA LEU A 107 -144.16 33.32 -41.96
C LEU A 107 -144.93 32.31 -42.86
N LYS A 108 -145.99 31.76 -42.27
CA LYS A 108 -147.40 31.90 -42.72
C LYS A 108 -147.72 31.85 -44.23
N ALA A 109 -148.50 30.82 -44.58
CA ALA A 109 -149.77 30.89 -45.32
C ALA A 109 -149.88 31.70 -46.64
N SER A 110 -149.61 31.02 -47.76
CA SER A 110 -150.30 31.18 -49.06
C SER A 110 -149.81 30.10 -50.04
N SER A 111 -150.73 29.45 -50.77
CA SER A 111 -150.45 28.40 -51.78
C SER A 111 -149.45 27.30 -51.38
N GLN A 112 -149.89 26.38 -50.50
CA GLN A 112 -149.02 25.35 -49.92
C GLN A 112 -148.35 24.42 -50.95
N LYS A 113 -148.99 24.12 -52.09
CA LYS A 113 -148.37 23.30 -53.17
C LYS A 113 -147.21 24.01 -53.88
N TYR A 114 -147.29 25.34 -54.04
CA TYR A 114 -146.18 26.11 -54.62
C TYR A 114 -145.01 26.24 -53.65
N ARG A 115 -145.30 26.39 -52.36
CA ARG A 115 -144.29 26.37 -51.30
C ARG A 115 -143.56 25.03 -51.24
N SER A 116 -144.27 23.91 -51.12
CA SER A 116 -143.63 22.59 -51.05
C SER A 116 -142.75 22.25 -52.27
N ALA A 117 -143.15 22.70 -53.47
CA ALA A 117 -142.34 22.54 -54.68
C ALA A 117 -141.09 23.44 -54.67
N ARG A 118 -141.23 24.72 -54.30
CA ARG A 118 -140.11 25.66 -54.24
C ARG A 118 -139.14 25.32 -53.10
N GLU A 119 -139.65 24.96 -51.93
CA GLU A 119 -138.88 24.48 -50.77
C GLU A 119 -138.12 23.18 -51.08
N ALA A 120 -138.66 22.30 -51.94
CA ALA A 120 -137.93 21.12 -52.41
C ALA A 120 -136.76 21.50 -53.36
N VAL A 121 -136.98 22.48 -54.26
CA VAL A 121 -135.92 22.97 -55.17
C VAL A 121 -134.86 23.81 -54.43
N GLU A 122 -135.25 24.63 -53.47
CA GLU A 122 -134.31 25.41 -52.65
C GLU A 122 -133.56 24.53 -51.65
N ARG A 123 -134.17 23.49 -51.07
CA ARG A 123 -133.43 22.45 -50.32
C ARG A 123 -132.45 21.70 -51.22
N ALA A 124 -132.88 21.18 -52.36
CA ALA A 124 -131.98 20.47 -53.28
C ALA A 124 -130.83 21.35 -53.81
N ARG A 125 -131.02 22.67 -53.90
CA ARG A 125 -129.94 23.63 -54.22
C ARG A 125 -129.01 23.87 -53.05
N ASN A 126 -129.53 24.08 -51.85
CA ASN A 126 -128.72 24.29 -50.65
C ASN A 126 -127.91 23.02 -50.33
N GLU A 127 -128.53 21.84 -50.39
CA GLU A 127 -127.87 20.54 -50.27
C GLU A 127 -126.72 20.39 -51.30
N LEU A 128 -126.89 20.88 -52.54
CA LEU A 128 -125.82 20.90 -53.55
C LEU A 128 -124.68 21.85 -53.17
N VAL A 129 -124.99 23.07 -52.73
CA VAL A 129 -123.99 24.07 -52.30
C VAL A 129 -123.23 23.60 -51.06
N ASP A 130 -123.93 22.98 -50.09
CA ASP A 130 -123.33 22.39 -48.89
C ASP A 130 -122.41 21.20 -49.25
N LEU A 131 -122.79 20.37 -50.23
CA LEU A 131 -121.93 19.30 -50.75
C LEU A 131 -120.70 19.84 -51.50
N GLU A 132 -120.84 20.91 -52.30
CA GLU A 132 -119.70 21.57 -52.94
C GLU A 132 -118.76 22.24 -51.93
N ALA A 133 -119.31 22.85 -50.86
CA ALA A 133 -118.55 23.40 -49.74
C ALA A 133 -117.80 22.30 -48.96
N GLN A 134 -118.45 21.16 -48.69
CA GLN A 134 -117.82 20.01 -48.05
C GLN A 134 -116.71 19.39 -48.92
N LEU A 135 -116.93 19.25 -50.23
CA LEU A 135 -115.98 18.65 -51.17
C LEU A 135 -114.75 19.56 -51.37
N SER A 136 -114.95 20.88 -51.44
CA SER A 136 -113.83 21.85 -51.46
C SER A 136 -113.06 21.87 -50.14
N ALA A 137 -113.73 21.87 -48.98
CA ALA A 137 -113.08 21.77 -47.67
C ALA A 137 -112.27 20.46 -47.49
N ALA A 138 -112.80 19.34 -47.99
CA ALA A 138 -112.11 18.05 -47.98
C ALA A 138 -110.81 18.08 -48.83
N ARG A 139 -110.85 18.72 -50.01
CA ARG A 139 -109.65 18.91 -50.86
C ARG A 139 -108.56 19.74 -50.17
N VAL A 140 -108.93 20.80 -49.45
CA VAL A 140 -107.97 21.61 -48.67
C VAL A 140 -107.30 20.76 -47.59
N ARG A 141 -108.08 20.08 -46.75
CA ARG A 141 -107.55 19.20 -45.68
C ARG A 141 -106.62 18.11 -46.22
N PHE A 142 -106.94 17.53 -47.39
CA PHE A 142 -106.10 16.49 -47.99
C PHE A 142 -104.73 17.02 -48.44
N ASN A 143 -104.68 18.26 -48.98
CA ASN A 143 -103.43 18.92 -49.32
C ASN A 143 -102.60 19.30 -48.08
N GLU A 144 -103.22 19.79 -47.01
CA GLU A 144 -102.54 20.08 -45.74
C GLU A 144 -101.89 18.83 -45.13
N LEU A 145 -102.61 17.70 -45.11
CA LEU A 145 -102.10 16.42 -44.62
C LEU A 145 -100.90 15.92 -45.46
N ARG A 146 -100.98 16.06 -46.79
CA ARG A 146 -99.88 15.73 -47.71
C ARG A 146 -98.64 16.60 -47.47
N CYS A 147 -98.81 17.91 -47.29
CA CYS A 147 -97.70 18.83 -46.99
C CYS A 147 -97.04 18.51 -45.63
N ARG A 148 -97.84 18.18 -44.60
CA ARG A 148 -97.30 17.75 -43.30
C ARG A 148 -96.47 16.48 -43.39
N HIS A 149 -96.93 15.47 -44.14
CA HIS A 149 -96.20 14.21 -44.35
C HIS A 149 -94.84 14.39 -45.06
N GLY A 150 -94.74 15.32 -46.02
CA GLY A 150 -93.46 15.63 -46.67
C GLY A 150 -92.43 16.20 -45.67
N SER A 151 -92.85 17.16 -44.85
CA SER A 151 -91.98 17.83 -43.88
C SER A 151 -91.52 16.89 -42.75
N THR A 152 -92.41 16.04 -42.22
CA THR A 152 -92.04 15.09 -41.15
C THR A 152 -91.06 14.02 -41.63
N SER A 153 -91.21 13.53 -42.87
CA SER A 153 -90.26 12.58 -43.46
C SER A 153 -88.86 13.19 -43.61
N SER A 154 -88.75 14.43 -44.08
CA SER A 154 -87.46 15.13 -44.17
C SER A 154 -86.81 15.34 -42.80
N ALA A 155 -87.59 15.72 -41.78
CA ALA A 155 -87.10 15.92 -40.42
C ALA A 155 -86.64 14.61 -39.77
N ALA A 156 -87.39 13.51 -39.94
CA ALA A 156 -87.02 12.19 -39.42
C ALA A 156 -85.72 11.67 -40.06
N ASN A 157 -85.56 11.84 -41.38
CA ASN A 157 -84.33 11.45 -42.09
C ASN A 157 -83.13 12.32 -41.69
N ALA A 158 -83.31 13.63 -41.48
CA ALA A 158 -82.26 14.50 -40.96
C ALA A 158 -81.85 14.11 -39.54
N SER A 159 -82.83 13.78 -38.67
CA SER A 159 -82.58 13.34 -37.31
C SER A 159 -81.84 12.01 -37.26
N SER A 160 -82.25 11.00 -38.03
CA SER A 160 -81.57 9.69 -38.00
C SER A 160 -80.15 9.76 -38.57
N LEU A 161 -79.93 10.58 -39.61
CA LEU A 161 -78.60 10.81 -40.17
C LEU A 161 -77.70 11.58 -39.19
N GLN A 162 -78.25 12.50 -38.39
CA GLN A 162 -77.49 13.13 -37.31
C GLN A 162 -77.21 12.16 -36.14
N THR A 163 -78.16 11.31 -35.74
CA THR A 163 -77.88 10.25 -34.75
C THR A 163 -76.79 9.29 -35.23
N TYR A 164 -76.74 8.97 -36.52
CA TYR A 164 -75.65 8.18 -37.11
C TYR A 164 -74.29 8.91 -37.09
N ARG A 165 -74.26 10.24 -37.29
CA ARG A 165 -73.04 11.04 -37.13
C ARG A 165 -72.57 11.08 -35.68
N ASN A 166 -73.45 11.44 -34.74
CA ASN A 166 -73.15 11.47 -33.31
C ASN A 166 -72.60 10.11 -32.84
N ARG A 167 -73.26 9.00 -33.18
CA ARG A 167 -72.75 7.65 -32.85
C ARG A 167 -71.38 7.39 -33.45
N ARG A 168 -71.14 7.77 -34.71
CA ARG A 168 -69.84 7.60 -35.35
C ARG A 168 -68.75 8.45 -34.68
N GLU A 169 -69.08 9.69 -34.30
CA GLU A 169 -68.18 10.60 -33.57
C GLU A 169 -67.89 10.07 -32.15
N GLU A 170 -68.86 9.44 -31.49
CA GLU A 170 -68.70 8.69 -30.23
C GLU A 170 -67.82 7.45 -30.42
N GLU A 171 -68.04 6.64 -31.47
CA GLU A 171 -67.24 5.46 -31.82
C GLU A 171 -65.77 5.84 -32.13
N GLU A 172 -65.54 6.91 -32.91
CA GLU A 172 -64.21 7.45 -33.21
C GLU A 172 -63.51 8.01 -31.95
N GLN A 173 -64.25 8.63 -31.00
CA GLN A 173 -63.71 9.04 -29.70
C GLN A 173 -63.40 7.85 -28.77
N ILE A 174 -64.22 6.79 -28.80
CA ILE A 174 -63.99 5.55 -28.05
C ILE A 174 -62.76 4.82 -28.61
N GLU A 175 -62.57 4.78 -29.92
CA GLU A 175 -61.37 4.20 -30.53
C GLU A 175 -60.12 5.03 -30.23
N ALA A 176 -60.18 6.36 -30.35
CA ALA A 176 -59.06 7.25 -30.02
C ALA A 176 -58.65 7.16 -28.53
N SER A 177 -59.60 7.08 -27.60
CA SER A 177 -59.31 6.88 -26.18
C SER A 177 -58.75 5.49 -25.89
N ARG A 178 -59.26 4.42 -26.53
CA ARG A 178 -58.66 3.07 -26.46
C ARG A 178 -57.27 2.97 -27.10
N ALA A 179 -56.97 3.77 -28.11
CA ALA A 179 -55.62 3.87 -28.68
C ALA A 179 -54.67 4.59 -27.70
N ARG A 180 -55.12 5.68 -27.07
CA ARG A 180 -54.35 6.39 -26.05
C ARG A 180 -54.11 5.54 -24.79
N LEU A 181 -55.10 4.76 -24.35
CA LEU A 181 -54.94 3.83 -23.22
C LEU A 181 -53.89 2.76 -23.54
N ARG A 182 -53.95 2.09 -24.70
CA ARG A 182 -52.92 1.13 -25.12
C ARG A 182 -51.51 1.72 -25.22
N GLY A 183 -51.39 2.98 -25.63
CA GLY A 183 -50.11 3.70 -25.61
C GLY A 183 -49.59 3.99 -24.19
N LEU A 184 -50.47 4.21 -23.21
CA LEU A 184 -50.10 4.39 -21.81
C LEU A 184 -49.80 3.04 -21.13
N GLU A 185 -50.57 1.99 -21.43
CA GLU A 185 -50.35 0.62 -20.97
C GLU A 185 -48.96 0.14 -21.39
N SER A 186 -48.64 0.24 -22.70
CA SER A 186 -47.31 -0.12 -23.23
C SER A 186 -46.18 0.74 -22.64
N HIS A 187 -46.42 2.03 -22.35
CA HIS A 187 -45.41 2.85 -21.68
C HIS A 187 -45.17 2.40 -20.22
N VAL A 188 -46.24 2.07 -19.48
CA VAL A 188 -46.14 1.53 -18.11
C VAL A 188 -45.43 0.18 -18.09
N GLU A 189 -45.66 -0.68 -19.09
CA GLU A 189 -44.89 -1.92 -19.27
C GLU A 189 -43.39 -1.61 -19.45
N THR A 190 -43.01 -0.73 -20.39
CA THR A 190 -41.59 -0.39 -20.62
C THR A 190 -40.91 0.26 -19.41
N GLU A 191 -41.62 1.08 -18.62
CA GLU A 191 -41.08 1.65 -17.39
C GLU A 191 -41.03 0.63 -16.24
N SER A 192 -41.94 -0.34 -16.20
CA SER A 192 -41.88 -1.47 -15.26
C SER A 192 -40.65 -2.33 -15.52
N ASP A 193 -40.37 -2.66 -16.78
CA ASP A 193 -39.17 -3.42 -17.17
C ASP A 193 -37.88 -2.63 -16.88
N ARG A 194 -37.88 -1.33 -17.16
CA ARG A 194 -36.76 -0.41 -16.85
C ARG A 194 -36.52 -0.26 -15.34
N LEU A 195 -37.58 -0.29 -14.52
CA LEU A 195 -37.45 -0.30 -13.06
C LEU A 195 -37.00 -1.68 -12.54
N SER A 196 -37.45 -2.79 -13.14
CA SER A 196 -37.02 -4.14 -12.76
C SER A 196 -35.52 -4.34 -13.01
N THR A 197 -35.02 -3.93 -14.17
CA THR A 197 -33.58 -3.98 -14.50
C THR A 197 -32.74 -3.11 -13.55
N LEU A 198 -33.15 -1.86 -13.26
CA LEU A 198 -32.49 -1.02 -12.26
C LEU A 198 -32.51 -1.62 -10.84
N ILE A 199 -33.56 -2.37 -10.48
CA ILE A 199 -33.65 -3.09 -9.21
C ILE A 199 -32.69 -4.30 -9.18
N GLU A 200 -32.44 -4.95 -10.32
CA GLU A 200 -31.47 -6.04 -10.44
C GLU A 200 -30.02 -5.55 -10.42
N GLU A 201 -29.70 -4.48 -11.15
CA GLU A 201 -28.43 -3.75 -11.04
C GLU A 201 -28.19 -3.27 -9.60
N GLY A 202 -29.21 -2.72 -8.95
CA GLY A 202 -29.16 -2.29 -7.55
C GLY A 202 -28.97 -3.44 -6.54
N LYS A 203 -29.36 -4.68 -6.87
CA LYS A 203 -29.03 -5.88 -6.08
C LYS A 203 -27.60 -6.34 -6.36
N ALA A 204 -27.17 -6.34 -7.61
CA ALA A 204 -25.82 -6.74 -8.01
C ALA A 204 -24.75 -5.85 -7.35
N MET A 205 -24.92 -4.53 -7.39
CA MET A 205 -24.01 -3.58 -6.72
C MET A 205 -23.97 -3.77 -5.20
N ARG A 206 -25.09 -4.15 -4.56
CA ARG A 206 -25.10 -4.48 -3.11
C ARG A 206 -24.28 -5.73 -2.81
N LEU A 207 -24.45 -6.79 -3.60
CA LEU A 207 -23.66 -8.03 -3.46
C LEU A 207 -22.16 -7.78 -3.69
N GLU A 208 -21.79 -6.88 -4.60
CA GLU A 208 -20.40 -6.48 -4.80
C GLU A 208 -19.85 -5.68 -3.62
N ILE A 209 -20.63 -4.75 -3.05
CA ILE A 209 -20.26 -4.01 -1.83
C ILE A 209 -20.09 -4.97 -0.64
N ASP A 210 -21.01 -5.90 -0.43
CA ASP A 210 -20.94 -6.90 0.64
C ASP A 210 -19.70 -7.82 0.47
N LEU A 211 -19.36 -8.19 -0.78
CA LEU A 211 -18.13 -8.92 -1.11
C LEU A 211 -16.88 -8.08 -0.78
N GLN A 212 -16.83 -6.81 -1.20
CA GLN A 212 -15.69 -5.91 -0.96
C GLN A 212 -15.49 -5.67 0.55
N ILE A 213 -16.57 -5.47 1.32
CA ILE A 213 -16.52 -5.39 2.79
C ILE A 213 -15.98 -6.69 3.41
N THR A 214 -16.44 -7.85 2.91
CA THR A 214 -15.95 -9.16 3.39
C THR A 214 -14.46 -9.36 3.11
N MET A 215 -13.99 -8.98 1.92
CA MET A 215 -12.56 -9.01 1.56
C MET A 215 -11.74 -8.01 2.38
N GLN A 216 -12.25 -6.80 2.63
CA GLN A 216 -11.57 -5.82 3.46
C GLN A 216 -11.41 -6.32 4.90
N ASN A 217 -12.46 -6.89 5.50
CA ASN A 217 -12.39 -7.48 6.84
C ASN A 217 -11.33 -8.60 6.93
N GLN A 218 -11.17 -9.41 5.87
CA GLN A 218 -10.11 -10.43 5.79
C GLN A 218 -8.70 -9.82 5.69
N VAL A 219 -8.54 -8.76 4.89
CA VAL A 219 -7.25 -8.04 4.75
C VAL A 219 -6.88 -7.30 6.03
N ASP A 220 -7.84 -6.69 6.72
CA ASP A 220 -7.61 -5.98 7.98
C ASP A 220 -7.32 -6.95 9.14
N ALA A 221 -7.92 -8.16 9.14
CA ALA A 221 -7.52 -9.24 10.06
C ALA A 221 -6.08 -9.72 9.81
N LEU A 222 -5.72 -9.99 8.54
CA LEU A 222 -4.34 -10.36 8.17
C LEU A 222 -3.32 -9.25 8.51
N ARG A 223 -3.74 -7.97 8.51
CA ARG A 223 -2.89 -6.87 9.00
C ARG A 223 -2.70 -6.93 10.52
N GLN A 224 -3.76 -7.18 11.29
CA GLN A 224 -3.67 -7.32 12.75
C GLN A 224 -2.76 -8.50 13.16
N ASP A 225 -2.84 -9.64 12.46
CA ASP A 225 -1.93 -10.78 12.67
C ASP A 225 -0.47 -10.37 12.44
N ARG A 226 -0.18 -9.65 11.34
CA ARG A 226 1.18 -9.15 11.02
C ARG A 226 1.67 -8.06 11.96
N GLU A 227 0.80 -7.20 12.46
CA GLU A 227 1.12 -6.23 13.52
C GLU A 227 1.45 -6.97 14.84
N GLY A 228 0.77 -8.08 15.13
CA GLY A 228 1.08 -8.99 16.23
C GLY A 228 2.48 -9.61 16.10
N GLU A 229 2.77 -10.28 14.98
CA GLU A 229 4.09 -10.86 14.68
C GLU A 229 5.22 -9.82 14.82
N MET A 230 5.01 -8.61 14.29
CA MET A 230 5.99 -7.53 14.35
C MET A 230 6.26 -7.08 15.79
N VAL A 231 5.22 -7.01 16.63
CA VAL A 231 5.35 -6.70 18.06
C VAL A 231 6.06 -7.83 18.83
N GLU A 232 5.98 -9.09 18.39
CA GLU A 232 6.76 -10.18 18.99
C GLU A 232 8.23 -10.13 18.58
N ILE A 233 8.53 -9.92 17.29
CA ILE A 233 9.90 -9.69 16.80
C ILE A 233 10.55 -8.48 17.49
N MET A 234 9.80 -7.42 17.78
CA MET A 234 10.29 -6.27 18.55
C MET A 234 10.64 -6.61 20.01
N LYS A 235 9.93 -7.54 20.67
CA LYS A 235 10.27 -8.02 22.02
C LYS A 235 11.52 -8.88 21.99
N GLU A 236 11.60 -9.83 21.04
CA GLU A 236 12.75 -10.71 20.88
C GLU A 236 14.04 -9.94 20.56
N THR A 237 13.95 -8.92 19.71
CA THR A 237 15.09 -8.04 19.39
C THR A 237 15.47 -7.11 20.56
N SER A 238 14.51 -6.61 21.36
CA SER A 238 14.82 -5.90 22.61
C SER A 238 15.59 -6.81 23.58
N PHE A 239 15.08 -8.02 23.82
CA PHE A 239 15.74 -9.00 24.69
C PHE A 239 17.14 -9.39 24.19
N LEU A 240 17.32 -9.56 22.87
CA LEU A 240 18.64 -9.81 22.29
C LEU A 240 19.60 -8.62 22.49
N ILE A 241 19.12 -7.39 22.38
CA ILE A 241 19.91 -6.18 22.67
C ILE A 241 20.29 -6.12 24.16
N GLU A 242 19.37 -6.43 25.07
CA GLU A 242 19.63 -6.52 26.51
C GLU A 242 20.71 -7.57 26.83
N VAL A 243 20.62 -8.77 26.25
CA VAL A 243 21.63 -9.83 26.39
C VAL A 243 22.99 -9.42 25.80
N CYS A 244 22.99 -8.76 24.63
CA CYS A 244 24.22 -8.25 24.03
C CYS A 244 24.88 -7.14 24.87
N ASN A 245 24.09 -6.27 25.52
CA ASN A 245 24.61 -5.24 26.43
C ASN A 245 25.26 -5.89 27.67
N LEU A 246 24.58 -6.85 28.32
CA LEU A 246 25.12 -7.59 29.46
C LEU A 246 26.44 -8.29 29.12
N LEU A 247 26.54 -8.95 27.95
CA LEU A 247 27.79 -9.59 27.50
C LEU A 247 28.92 -8.58 27.20
N VAL A 248 28.59 -7.33 26.85
CA VAL A 248 29.58 -6.25 26.69
C VAL A 248 30.01 -5.70 28.06
N GLU A 249 29.10 -5.60 29.02
CA GLU A 249 29.38 -5.21 30.41
C GLU A 249 30.29 -6.26 31.09
N GLU A 250 29.90 -7.54 31.10
CA GLU A 250 30.72 -8.66 31.61
C GLU A 250 32.11 -8.71 30.96
N ARG A 251 32.18 -8.52 29.63
CA ARG A 251 33.45 -8.45 28.92
C ARG A 251 34.31 -7.28 29.39
N SER A 252 33.71 -6.11 29.62
CA SER A 252 34.44 -4.93 30.10
C SER A 252 34.96 -5.10 31.52
N GLU A 253 34.22 -5.80 32.39
CA GLU A 253 34.69 -6.18 33.73
C GLU A 253 35.86 -7.16 33.66
N CYS A 254 35.78 -8.18 32.81
CA CYS A 254 36.88 -9.12 32.57
C CYS A 254 38.13 -8.42 31.98
N GLU A 255 37.97 -7.50 31.04
CA GLU A 255 39.09 -6.70 30.51
C GLU A 255 39.69 -5.77 31.57
N HIS A 256 38.88 -5.23 32.48
CA HIS A 256 39.34 -4.46 33.63
C HIS A 256 40.13 -5.32 34.63
N GLN A 257 39.59 -6.47 35.04
CA GLN A 257 40.27 -7.43 35.94
C GLN A 257 41.61 -7.92 35.34
N LEU A 258 41.66 -8.18 34.02
CA LEU A 258 42.91 -8.53 33.33
C LEU A 258 43.92 -7.37 33.29
N ALA A 259 43.47 -6.11 33.28
CA ALA A 259 44.36 -4.96 33.40
C ALA A 259 44.90 -4.79 34.84
N GLU A 260 44.06 -5.02 35.86
CA GLU A 260 44.49 -5.01 37.26
C GLU A 260 45.50 -6.14 37.56
N LEU A 261 45.24 -7.36 37.09
CA LEU A 261 46.16 -8.50 37.23
C LEU A 261 47.50 -8.28 36.53
N ARG A 262 47.51 -7.66 35.33
CA ARG A 262 48.76 -7.26 34.66
C ARG A 262 49.54 -6.25 35.50
N LYS A 263 48.87 -5.19 35.97
CA LYS A 263 49.48 -4.16 36.81
C LYS A 263 50.02 -4.72 38.14
N ALA A 264 49.36 -5.71 38.73
CA ALA A 264 49.87 -6.43 39.89
C ALA A 264 51.13 -7.23 39.55
N ALA A 265 51.12 -8.00 38.46
CA ALA A 265 52.29 -8.76 38.00
C ALA A 265 53.48 -7.87 37.59
N GLU A 266 53.22 -6.68 37.03
CA GLU A 266 54.23 -5.65 36.76
C GLU A 266 54.85 -5.10 38.06
N ALA A 267 54.02 -4.80 39.06
CA ALA A 267 54.50 -4.34 40.37
C ALA A 267 55.29 -5.42 41.14
N ASP A 268 54.87 -6.68 41.05
CA ASP A 268 55.61 -7.83 41.61
C ASP A 268 56.94 -8.04 40.86
N ALA A 269 56.95 -7.94 39.53
CA ALA A 269 58.18 -8.02 38.73
C ALA A 269 59.18 -6.90 39.09
N GLU A 270 58.70 -5.66 39.23
CA GLU A 270 59.51 -4.55 39.76
C GLU A 270 60.05 -4.83 41.17
N ALA A 271 59.26 -5.46 42.04
CA ALA A 271 59.69 -5.81 43.40
C ALA A 271 60.76 -6.90 43.39
N TYR A 272 60.62 -7.92 42.54
CA TYR A 272 61.65 -8.94 42.32
C TYR A 272 62.94 -8.35 41.74
N GLU A 273 62.85 -7.42 40.76
CA GLU A 273 64.04 -6.78 40.19
C GLU A 273 64.79 -5.95 41.24
N LYS A 274 64.07 -5.18 42.07
CA LYS A 274 64.65 -4.42 43.20
C LYS A 274 65.33 -5.34 44.21
N ALA A 275 64.66 -6.42 44.62
CA ALA A 275 65.24 -7.42 45.51
C ALA A 275 66.48 -8.12 44.91
N PHE A 276 66.49 -8.35 43.59
CA PHE A 276 67.63 -8.91 42.88
C PHE A 276 68.83 -7.95 42.87
N TYR A 277 68.64 -6.66 42.58
CA TYR A 277 69.71 -5.66 42.69
C TYR A 277 70.24 -5.53 44.12
N GLU A 278 69.38 -5.61 45.14
CA GLU A 278 69.82 -5.62 46.54
C GLU A 278 70.68 -6.84 46.87
N LEU A 279 70.29 -8.03 46.39
CA LEU A 279 71.07 -9.27 46.55
C LEU A 279 72.42 -9.20 45.83
N VAL A 280 72.47 -8.76 44.57
CA VAL A 280 73.75 -8.57 43.84
C VAL A 280 74.62 -7.53 44.55
N ALA A 281 74.05 -6.43 45.05
CA ALA A 281 74.79 -5.44 45.82
C ALA A 281 75.28 -5.99 47.17
N VAL A 282 74.62 -6.99 47.78
CA VAL A 282 75.15 -7.74 48.94
C VAL A 282 76.27 -8.68 48.51
N GLU A 283 76.10 -9.40 47.40
CA GLU A 283 77.11 -10.31 46.86
C GLU A 283 78.43 -9.58 46.54
N ASP A 284 78.37 -8.42 45.89
CA ASP A 284 79.55 -7.62 45.57
C ASP A 284 80.21 -7.02 46.82
N ARG A 285 79.42 -6.62 47.83
CA ARG A 285 79.96 -6.27 49.16
C ARG A 285 80.68 -7.45 49.80
N ASN A 286 80.14 -8.66 49.67
CA ASN A 286 80.76 -9.88 50.19
C ASN A 286 82.03 -10.25 49.40
N LYS A 287 82.07 -10.06 48.08
CA LYS A 287 83.29 -10.22 47.25
C LYS A 287 84.39 -9.25 47.69
N ILE A 288 84.06 -7.98 47.88
CA ILE A 288 85.01 -6.95 48.36
C ILE A 288 85.51 -7.31 49.77
N GLN A 289 84.63 -7.75 50.68
CA GLN A 289 85.05 -8.21 52.01
C GLN A 289 85.94 -9.46 51.94
N ALA A 290 85.60 -10.44 51.10
CA ALA A 290 86.41 -11.64 50.90
C ALA A 290 87.78 -11.33 50.28
N GLN A 291 87.86 -10.37 49.34
CA GLN A 291 89.13 -9.88 48.82
C GLN A 291 89.96 -9.18 49.92
N ASN A 292 89.36 -8.26 50.68
CA ASN A 292 90.05 -7.59 51.79
C ASN A 292 90.56 -8.60 52.86
N VAL A 293 89.82 -9.69 53.08
CA VAL A 293 90.25 -10.79 53.98
C VAL A 293 91.38 -11.62 53.37
N ARG A 294 91.34 -11.94 52.07
CA ARG A 294 92.47 -12.60 51.36
C ARG A 294 93.72 -11.73 51.42
N GLU A 295 93.63 -10.47 51.01
CA GLU A 295 94.73 -9.51 51.11
C GLU A 295 95.23 -9.27 52.55
N GLY A 296 94.44 -9.59 53.58
CA GLY A 296 94.86 -9.60 54.98
C GLY A 296 95.58 -10.89 55.37
N ILE A 297 95.09 -12.05 54.91
CA ILE A 297 95.74 -13.36 55.06
C ILE A 297 97.08 -13.41 54.32
N ASP A 298 97.15 -12.88 53.10
CA ASP A 298 98.36 -12.84 52.29
C ASP A 298 99.45 -12.02 53.00
N LYS A 299 99.11 -10.83 53.51
CA LYS A 299 100.02 -10.00 54.33
C LYS A 299 100.47 -10.70 55.60
N LEU A 300 99.56 -11.36 56.33
CA LEU A 300 99.92 -12.16 57.52
C LEU A 300 100.76 -13.40 57.16
N THR A 301 100.64 -13.91 55.94
CA THR A 301 101.44 -15.04 55.43
C THR A 301 102.83 -14.59 55.02
N ASP A 302 102.97 -13.40 54.41
CA ASP A 302 104.25 -12.75 54.14
C ASP A 302 104.97 -12.36 55.45
N GLU A 303 104.26 -11.75 56.41
CA GLU A 303 104.79 -11.46 57.75
C GLU A 303 105.23 -12.74 58.48
N LEU A 304 104.43 -13.81 58.42
CA LEU A 304 104.80 -15.11 58.97
C LEU A 304 105.98 -15.74 58.22
N ALA A 305 106.08 -15.56 56.89
CA ALA A 305 107.20 -16.03 56.09
C ALA A 305 108.50 -15.26 56.41
N GLU A 306 108.44 -13.95 56.68
CA GLU A 306 109.58 -13.19 57.19
C GLU A 306 109.98 -13.66 58.59
N VAL A 307 109.03 -13.84 59.52
CA VAL A 307 109.31 -14.39 60.87
C VAL A 307 109.87 -15.82 60.81
N VAL A 308 109.37 -16.66 59.89
CA VAL A 308 109.92 -18.00 59.64
C VAL A 308 111.29 -17.93 58.98
N LYS A 309 111.58 -16.92 58.15
CA LYS A 309 112.90 -16.67 57.54
C LYS A 309 113.92 -16.14 58.55
N GLU A 310 113.51 -15.28 59.48
CA GLU A 310 114.33 -14.85 60.62
C GLU A 310 114.60 -16.03 61.57
N ARG A 311 113.56 -16.79 61.92
CA ARG A 311 113.69 -18.01 62.72
C ARG A 311 114.58 -19.04 62.04
N THR A 312 114.38 -19.31 60.75
CA THR A 312 115.22 -20.28 60.02
C THR A 312 116.61 -19.75 59.77
N ALA A 313 116.86 -18.44 59.65
CA ALA A 313 118.22 -17.91 59.70
C ALA A 313 118.89 -18.18 61.06
N ALA A 314 118.19 -17.94 62.17
CA ALA A 314 118.67 -18.25 63.51
C ALA A 314 118.86 -19.77 63.76
N GLU A 315 118.00 -20.61 63.17
CA GLU A 315 118.14 -22.08 63.20
C GLU A 315 119.23 -22.56 62.24
N HIS A 316 119.48 -21.90 61.10
CA HIS A 316 120.58 -22.20 60.19
C HIS A 316 121.92 -21.79 60.81
N ASP A 317 121.97 -20.73 61.62
CA ASP A 317 123.09 -20.41 62.52
C ASP A 317 123.28 -21.44 63.66
N LEU A 318 122.32 -22.34 63.88
CA LEU A 318 122.44 -23.50 64.77
C LEU A 318 122.68 -24.82 64.02
N VAL A 319 122.27 -24.95 62.75
CA VAL A 319 122.35 -26.18 61.94
C VAL A 319 123.56 -26.21 60.99
N ASN A 320 124.06 -25.07 60.51
CA ASN A 320 125.42 -24.96 59.95
C ASN A 320 126.50 -25.28 61.01
N LYS A 321 126.16 -25.24 62.30
CA LYS A 321 127.02 -25.75 63.38
C LYS A 321 126.92 -27.28 63.55
N HIS A 322 126.15 -27.99 62.71
CA HIS A 322 125.85 -29.40 62.95
C HIS A 322 125.90 -30.36 61.75
N ASN A 323 125.39 -30.02 60.56
CA ASN A 323 125.26 -31.01 59.47
C ASN A 323 125.66 -30.52 58.06
N GLU A 324 126.86 -30.90 57.62
CA GLU A 324 127.29 -30.92 56.21
C GLU A 324 127.23 -32.36 55.65
N THR A 325 126.13 -32.84 55.05
CA THR A 325 126.11 -34.08 54.19
C THR A 325 124.74 -34.40 53.54
N GLY A 326 124.71 -34.71 52.23
CA GLY A 326 123.62 -35.44 51.51
C GLY A 326 122.39 -34.61 51.08
N ALA A 327 121.90 -34.49 49.82
CA ALA A 327 122.11 -35.17 48.52
C ALA A 327 121.56 -36.61 48.39
N ALA A 328 120.90 -37.06 47.29
CA ALA A 328 120.36 -36.41 46.06
C ALA A 328 119.44 -37.39 45.26
N ALA A 329 119.00 -37.02 44.04
CA ALA A 329 118.23 -37.80 43.02
C ALA A 329 116.72 -38.03 43.35
N GLN A 330 115.72 -37.90 42.46
CA GLN A 330 115.57 -37.79 40.98
C GLN A 330 115.77 -39.09 40.17
N ASP A 331 114.72 -39.52 39.47
CA ASP A 331 114.74 -40.53 38.39
C ASP A 331 113.56 -40.27 37.41
N ASP A 332 113.67 -40.74 36.17
CA ASP A 332 112.75 -40.48 35.04
C ASP A 332 112.13 -41.81 34.50
N MET A 333 111.94 -41.95 33.17
CA MET A 333 111.63 -43.20 32.41
C MET A 333 110.18 -43.78 32.50
N ASP A 334 109.59 -44.43 31.49
CA ASP A 334 109.66 -44.30 30.01
C ASP A 334 108.56 -45.14 29.28
N GLU A 335 108.33 -44.81 28.00
CA GLU A 335 107.91 -45.69 26.85
C GLU A 335 106.59 -46.51 26.78
N ASP A 336 106.32 -46.98 25.54
CA ASP A 336 105.39 -48.00 25.02
C ASP A 336 103.85 -47.81 25.08
N GLY A 337 103.26 -47.39 23.93
CA GLY A 337 101.81 -47.21 23.79
C GLY A 337 101.18 -47.27 22.37
N ASP A 338 101.86 -47.76 21.32
CA ASP A 338 101.37 -47.63 19.91
C ASP A 338 100.02 -48.35 19.62
N GLY A 339 99.77 -49.49 20.27
CA GLY A 339 98.45 -50.15 20.22
C GLY A 339 97.35 -49.40 21.00
N LEU A 340 97.76 -48.63 22.02
CA LEU A 340 96.88 -47.77 22.81
C LEU A 340 96.56 -46.49 22.01
N GLU A 341 97.49 -45.99 21.20
CA GLU A 341 97.42 -44.69 20.50
C GLU A 341 96.19 -44.54 19.59
N SER A 342 95.71 -45.63 18.96
CA SER A 342 94.49 -45.60 18.13
C SER A 342 93.20 -45.62 18.95
N GLN A 343 93.17 -46.29 20.10
CA GLN A 343 92.05 -46.18 21.04
C GLN A 343 92.08 -44.80 21.73
N LEU A 344 93.26 -44.32 22.12
CA LEU A 344 93.49 -42.98 22.61
C LEU A 344 92.98 -41.94 21.62
N LYS A 345 93.15 -42.10 20.30
CA LYS A 345 92.58 -41.16 19.32
C LYS A 345 91.05 -41.15 19.27
N GLU A 346 90.37 -42.30 19.45
CA GLU A 346 88.90 -42.30 19.56
C GLU A 346 88.44 -41.74 20.93
N PHE A 347 89.11 -42.13 22.02
CA PHE A 347 88.87 -41.56 23.35
C PHE A 347 89.19 -40.06 23.40
N GLU A 348 90.21 -39.56 22.70
CA GLU A 348 90.53 -38.14 22.54
C GLU A 348 89.41 -37.43 21.78
N VAL A 349 88.79 -38.04 20.77
CA VAL A 349 87.63 -37.46 20.09
C VAL A 349 86.42 -37.38 21.04
N TYR A 350 86.17 -38.39 21.88
CA TYR A 350 85.12 -38.33 22.91
C TYR A 350 85.47 -37.35 24.03
N LEU A 351 86.71 -37.32 24.53
CA LEU A 351 87.21 -36.44 25.59
C LEU A 351 87.27 -34.99 25.13
N ASN A 352 87.74 -34.68 23.91
CA ASN A 352 87.62 -33.33 23.34
C ASN A 352 86.17 -32.90 23.14
N ARG A 353 85.23 -33.85 23.00
CA ARG A 353 83.79 -33.56 22.88
C ARG A 353 83.14 -33.36 24.25
N LEU A 354 83.56 -34.10 25.26
CA LEU A 354 83.15 -33.94 26.66
C LEU A 354 83.75 -32.68 27.29
N GLY A 355 85.04 -32.41 27.10
CA GLY A 355 85.69 -31.17 27.53
C GLY A 355 85.10 -29.93 26.87
N LYS A 356 84.59 -30.03 25.63
CA LYS A 356 83.77 -28.96 25.00
C LYS A 356 82.36 -28.80 25.57
N ILE A 357 81.87 -29.76 26.36
CA ILE A 357 80.60 -29.69 27.10
C ILE A 357 80.84 -29.17 28.53
N VAL A 358 81.89 -29.67 29.21
CA VAL A 358 82.33 -29.22 30.55
C VAL A 358 82.92 -27.80 30.50
N GLY A 359 83.53 -27.42 29.37
CA GLY A 359 84.22 -26.15 29.17
C GLY A 359 85.72 -26.19 29.47
N THR A 360 86.26 -27.33 29.93
CA THR A 360 87.64 -27.50 30.37
C THR A 360 88.34 -28.65 29.65
N CYS A 361 89.67 -28.70 29.76
CA CYS A 361 90.51 -29.75 29.16
C CYS A 361 91.14 -30.68 30.21
N ASP A 362 90.75 -30.56 31.49
CA ASP A 362 91.26 -31.43 32.55
C ASP A 362 90.53 -32.78 32.51
N LEU A 363 91.29 -33.86 32.45
CA LEU A 363 90.77 -35.21 32.43
C LEU A 363 90.05 -35.58 33.74
N ALA A 364 90.50 -35.06 34.89
CA ALA A 364 89.88 -35.34 36.18
C ALA A 364 88.51 -34.68 36.33
N GLU A 365 88.34 -33.45 35.82
CA GLU A 365 87.04 -32.77 35.77
C GLU A 365 86.09 -33.48 34.80
N VAL A 366 86.60 -33.90 33.62
CA VAL A 366 85.82 -34.68 32.66
C VAL A 366 85.46 -36.08 33.20
N GLU A 367 86.32 -36.73 33.98
CA GLU A 367 86.01 -38.00 34.63
C GLU A 367 84.93 -37.83 35.71
N SER A 368 85.03 -36.82 36.59
CA SER A 368 83.99 -36.55 37.60
C SER A 368 82.65 -36.19 36.93
N TYR A 369 82.68 -35.36 35.89
CA TYR A 369 81.51 -35.09 35.04
C TYR A 369 80.95 -36.39 34.42
N VAL A 370 81.77 -37.34 33.99
CA VAL A 370 81.30 -38.61 33.40
C VAL A 370 80.79 -39.58 34.46
N CYS A 371 81.41 -39.66 35.63
CA CYS A 371 81.16 -40.69 36.65
C CYS A 371 80.12 -40.26 37.69
N ASP A 372 80.33 -39.10 38.34
CA ASP A 372 79.55 -38.65 39.50
C ASP A 372 78.20 -38.05 39.07
N GLU A 373 78.19 -37.20 38.04
CA GLU A 373 76.97 -36.57 37.52
C GLU A 373 76.01 -37.55 36.80
N ASN A 374 76.29 -38.86 36.74
CA ASN A 374 75.32 -39.82 36.17
C ASN A 374 73.97 -39.79 36.88
N GLY A 375 73.96 -39.57 38.20
CA GLY A 375 72.72 -39.37 38.96
C GLY A 375 71.96 -38.11 38.54
N GLU A 376 72.67 -37.02 38.25
CA GLU A 376 72.10 -35.74 37.82
C GLU A 376 71.62 -35.78 36.37
N ARG A 377 72.39 -36.40 35.46
CA ARG A 377 71.97 -36.60 34.07
C ARG A 377 70.74 -37.50 33.96
N PHE A 378 70.61 -38.52 34.81
CA PHE A 378 69.38 -39.33 34.87
C PHE A 378 68.19 -38.51 35.39
N GLN A 379 68.38 -37.66 36.41
CA GLN A 379 67.35 -36.71 36.86
C GLN A 379 66.98 -35.72 35.76
N LEU A 380 67.95 -35.13 35.06
CA LEU A 380 67.74 -34.20 33.95
C LEU A 380 66.98 -34.86 32.79
N TYR A 381 67.32 -36.11 32.44
CA TYR A 381 66.58 -36.87 31.44
C TYR A 381 65.12 -37.10 31.85
N ASN A 382 64.87 -37.47 33.12
CA ASN A 382 63.50 -37.61 33.65
C ASN A 382 62.75 -36.27 33.66
N VAL A 383 63.41 -35.15 33.96
CA VAL A 383 62.83 -33.80 33.88
C VAL A 383 62.51 -33.44 32.43
N ILE A 384 63.41 -33.70 31.48
CA ILE A 384 63.16 -33.48 30.04
C ILE A 384 62.00 -34.33 29.56
N GLN A 385 61.95 -35.62 29.91
CA GLN A 385 60.86 -36.51 29.52
C GLN A 385 59.51 -36.10 30.17
N SER A 386 59.53 -35.64 31.43
CA SER A 386 58.37 -35.06 32.10
C SER A 386 57.87 -33.79 31.40
N LYS A 387 58.77 -32.85 31.06
CA LYS A 387 58.43 -31.65 30.30
C LYS A 387 57.96 -31.97 28.87
N GLN A 388 58.48 -33.02 28.22
CA GLN A 388 57.98 -33.52 26.94
C GLN A 388 56.64 -34.26 27.04
N SER A 389 56.24 -34.73 28.23
CA SER A 389 54.87 -35.21 28.47
C SER A 389 53.92 -34.01 28.62
N ALA A 390 54.23 -33.11 29.56
CA ALA A 390 53.45 -31.90 29.79
C ALA A 390 53.30 -31.02 28.53
N ALA A 391 54.31 -30.93 27.67
CA ALA A 391 54.22 -30.20 26.40
C ALA A 391 53.26 -30.86 25.39
N ARG A 392 53.12 -32.20 25.39
CA ARG A 392 52.13 -32.92 24.57
C ARG A 392 50.74 -32.79 25.16
N GLU A 393 50.60 -32.91 26.48
CA GLU A 393 49.36 -32.68 27.21
C GLU A 393 48.81 -31.27 26.93
N LEU A 394 49.65 -30.23 27.01
CA LEU A 394 49.30 -28.85 26.66
C LEU A 394 48.97 -28.66 25.17
N GLU A 395 49.60 -29.41 24.26
CA GLU A 395 49.24 -29.37 22.83
C GLU A 395 47.90 -30.08 22.56
N GLU A 396 47.59 -31.15 23.27
CA GLU A 396 46.28 -31.81 23.24
C GLU A 396 45.18 -30.89 23.80
N GLU A 397 45.41 -30.24 24.94
CA GLU A 397 44.52 -29.20 25.50
C GLU A 397 44.32 -28.04 24.51
N ARG A 398 45.40 -27.50 23.91
CA ARG A 398 45.31 -26.47 22.87
C ARG A 398 44.45 -26.93 21.69
N ASN A 399 44.63 -28.17 21.24
CA ASN A 399 43.86 -28.73 20.14
C ASN A 399 42.38 -28.92 20.50
N GLU A 400 42.04 -29.25 21.75
CA GLU A 400 40.65 -29.32 22.21
C GLU A 400 40.03 -27.92 22.37
N LEU A 401 40.76 -26.97 22.93
CA LEU A 401 40.33 -25.57 23.06
C LEU A 401 40.12 -24.90 21.69
N MET A 402 40.99 -25.16 20.71
CA MET A 402 40.78 -24.68 19.33
C MET A 402 39.54 -25.29 18.67
N LYS A 403 39.22 -26.57 18.92
CA LYS A 403 37.97 -27.18 18.45
C LYS A 403 36.75 -26.51 19.10
N LYS A 404 36.78 -26.32 20.43
CA LYS A 404 35.74 -25.62 21.20
C LYS A 404 35.54 -24.18 20.71
N LEU A 405 36.62 -23.45 20.48
CA LEU A 405 36.61 -22.09 19.95
C LEU A 405 35.96 -22.03 18.56
N ASN A 406 36.34 -22.90 17.63
CA ASN A 406 35.72 -22.95 16.30
C ASN A 406 34.20 -23.25 16.39
N THR A 407 33.78 -24.16 17.27
CA THR A 407 32.33 -24.43 17.49
C THR A 407 31.58 -23.29 18.18
N LEU A 408 32.28 -22.38 18.89
CA LEU A 408 31.70 -21.18 19.49
C LEU A 408 31.60 -20.01 18.49
N VAL A 409 32.64 -19.80 17.69
CA VAL A 409 32.72 -18.70 16.71
C VAL A 409 31.79 -18.96 15.52
N ASP A 410 31.95 -20.10 14.86
CA ASP A 410 31.13 -20.44 13.69
C ASP A 410 29.72 -20.87 14.08
N GLY A 411 29.55 -21.31 15.33
CA GLY A 411 28.39 -22.04 15.82
C GLY A 411 28.45 -23.54 15.50
N THR A 412 27.44 -24.26 15.96
CA THR A 412 27.17 -25.63 15.49
C THR A 412 26.82 -25.64 14.00
N GLU A 413 26.97 -26.77 13.32
CA GLU A 413 26.66 -26.92 11.90
C GLU A 413 25.20 -26.52 11.57
N LYS A 414 24.26 -26.79 12.48
CA LYS A 414 22.86 -26.32 12.36
C LYS A 414 22.76 -24.80 12.40
N GLN A 415 23.49 -24.13 13.30
CA GLN A 415 23.53 -22.67 13.40
C GLN A 415 24.23 -22.01 12.18
N ARG A 416 25.18 -22.69 11.53
CA ARG A 416 25.73 -22.24 10.24
C ARG A 416 24.66 -22.26 9.16
N GLN A 417 23.93 -23.37 9.03
CA GLN A 417 22.85 -23.53 8.05
C GLN A 417 21.70 -22.52 8.31
N GLU A 418 21.35 -22.26 9.57
CA GLU A 418 20.40 -21.21 9.95
C GLU A 418 20.92 -19.80 9.59
N ARG A 419 22.20 -19.50 9.84
CA ARG A 419 22.85 -18.23 9.42
C ARG A 419 22.88 -18.09 7.89
N GLU A 420 23.02 -19.17 7.14
CA GLU A 420 22.99 -19.17 5.67
C GLU A 420 21.58 -19.02 5.10
N GLU A 421 20.57 -19.67 5.70
CA GLU A 421 19.17 -19.46 5.35
C GLU A 421 18.73 -18.03 5.65
N VAL A 422 19.09 -17.46 6.80
CA VAL A 422 18.82 -16.04 7.11
C VAL A 422 19.46 -15.12 6.07
N LYS A 423 20.71 -15.36 5.65
CA LYS A 423 21.35 -14.59 4.55
C LYS A 423 20.59 -14.74 3.23
N ARG A 424 20.14 -15.94 2.87
CA ARG A 424 19.36 -16.24 1.66
C ARG A 424 17.99 -15.55 1.66
N LEU A 425 17.34 -15.49 2.82
CA LEU A 425 16.08 -14.77 3.01
C LEU A 425 16.28 -13.25 2.99
N GLN A 426 17.38 -12.74 3.57
CA GLN A 426 17.75 -11.33 3.49
C GLN A 426 18.05 -10.87 2.06
N SER A 427 18.78 -11.68 1.26
CA SER A 427 18.99 -11.36 -0.16
C SER A 427 17.66 -11.37 -0.92
N HIS A 428 16.82 -12.39 -0.73
CA HIS A 428 15.53 -12.47 -1.41
C HIS A 428 14.57 -11.32 -1.05
N LEU A 429 14.56 -10.88 0.21
CA LEU A 429 13.82 -9.69 0.64
C LEU A 429 14.33 -8.41 -0.03
N LYS A 430 15.65 -8.27 -0.20
CA LYS A 430 16.25 -7.14 -0.93
C LYS A 430 15.89 -7.17 -2.42
N ASP A 431 15.93 -8.35 -3.06
CA ASP A 431 15.52 -8.53 -4.46
C ASP A 431 14.04 -8.14 -4.66
N LEU A 432 13.16 -8.55 -3.74
CA LEU A 432 11.73 -8.18 -3.75
C LEU A 432 11.48 -6.70 -3.47
N GLN A 433 12.30 -6.04 -2.64
CA GLN A 433 12.26 -4.59 -2.45
C GLN A 433 12.66 -3.85 -3.73
N GLU A 434 13.74 -4.27 -4.39
CA GLU A 434 14.18 -3.69 -5.67
C GLU A 434 13.17 -3.91 -6.81
N GLU A 435 12.52 -5.08 -6.87
CA GLU A 435 11.41 -5.32 -7.81
C GLU A 435 10.19 -4.44 -7.49
N THR A 436 9.82 -4.31 -6.21
CA THR A 436 8.67 -3.49 -5.78
C THR A 436 8.91 -2.02 -6.10
N GLU A 437 10.09 -1.46 -5.78
CA GLU A 437 10.50 -0.12 -6.20
C GLU A 437 10.45 0.04 -7.74
N ALA A 438 10.88 -0.98 -8.49
CA ALA A 438 10.84 -0.95 -9.94
C ALA A 438 9.40 -0.98 -10.49
N ILE A 439 8.46 -1.64 -9.82
CA ILE A 439 7.02 -1.65 -10.14
C ILE A 439 6.39 -0.30 -9.78
N GLU A 440 6.70 0.27 -8.62
CA GLU A 440 6.22 1.60 -8.21
C GLU A 440 6.67 2.68 -9.20
N LYS A 441 7.96 2.71 -9.55
CA LYS A 441 8.55 3.63 -10.54
C LYS A 441 7.99 3.43 -11.96
N ARG A 442 7.50 2.23 -12.30
CA ARG A 442 6.70 2.00 -13.53
C ARG A 442 5.29 2.57 -13.38
N SER A 443 4.62 2.30 -12.25
CA SER A 443 3.26 2.79 -11.97
C SER A 443 3.17 4.32 -11.99
N GLU A 444 4.17 5.01 -11.46
CA GLU A 444 4.25 6.46 -11.43
C GLU A 444 4.45 7.04 -12.84
N LYS A 445 5.32 6.44 -13.66
CA LYS A 445 5.48 6.82 -15.08
C LYS A 445 4.17 6.63 -15.84
N THR A 446 3.47 5.52 -15.65
CA THR A 446 2.15 5.28 -16.27
C THR A 446 1.11 6.30 -15.77
N ARG A 447 1.11 6.63 -14.48
CA ARG A 447 0.23 7.66 -13.88
C ARG A 447 0.49 9.04 -14.46
N ALA A 448 1.76 9.41 -14.68
CA ALA A 448 2.15 10.66 -15.31
C ALA A 448 1.71 10.73 -16.79
N VAL A 449 1.94 9.66 -17.57
CA VAL A 449 1.48 9.56 -18.97
C VAL A 449 -0.05 9.60 -19.08
N LEU A 450 -0.78 8.99 -18.14
CA LEU A 450 -2.24 9.07 -18.09
C LEU A 450 -2.73 10.48 -17.70
N ALA A 451 -2.07 11.17 -16.79
CA ALA A 451 -2.40 12.56 -16.45
C ALA A 451 -2.14 13.50 -17.65
N GLU A 452 -1.02 13.31 -18.36
CA GLU A 452 -0.69 14.07 -19.57
C GLU A 452 -1.67 13.78 -20.71
N SER A 453 -2.04 12.52 -20.95
CA SER A 453 -3.00 12.17 -22.01
C SER A 453 -4.40 12.72 -21.71
N VAL A 454 -4.81 12.78 -20.44
CA VAL A 454 -6.08 13.38 -20.03
C VAL A 454 -6.12 14.89 -20.26
N LEU A 455 -5.01 15.61 -20.03
CA LEU A 455 -4.92 17.04 -20.41
C LEU A 455 -5.02 17.24 -21.92
N HIS A 456 -4.39 16.37 -22.72
CA HIS A 456 -4.52 16.39 -24.18
C HIS A 456 -5.94 16.06 -24.66
N LEU A 457 -6.62 15.09 -24.03
CA LEU A 457 -8.01 14.76 -24.30
C LEU A 457 -8.94 15.92 -23.93
N GLN A 458 -8.74 16.56 -22.79
CA GLN A 458 -9.52 17.74 -22.37
C GLN A 458 -9.34 18.93 -23.33
N LYS A 459 -8.09 19.19 -23.80
CA LYS A 459 -7.81 20.20 -24.84
C LYS A 459 -8.49 19.84 -26.16
N THR A 460 -8.46 18.57 -26.55
CA THR A 460 -9.08 18.07 -27.79
C THR A 460 -10.61 18.21 -27.72
N TYR A 461 -11.24 17.65 -26.70
CA TYR A 461 -12.66 17.73 -26.36
C TYR A 461 -13.18 19.18 -26.36
N THR A 462 -12.47 20.12 -25.74
CA THR A 462 -12.86 21.54 -25.72
C THR A 462 -12.69 22.20 -27.09
N SER A 463 -11.61 21.92 -27.82
CA SER A 463 -11.38 22.48 -29.17
C SER A 463 -12.40 22.01 -30.22
N ILE A 464 -12.93 20.79 -30.07
CA ILE A 464 -13.95 20.18 -30.91
C ILE A 464 -15.37 20.70 -30.56
N GLY A 465 -15.54 21.35 -29.39
CA GLY A 465 -16.82 21.86 -28.92
C GLY A 465 -17.75 20.76 -28.42
N CYS A 466 -17.21 19.75 -27.73
CA CYS A 466 -18.01 18.71 -27.09
C CYS A 466 -18.76 19.26 -25.86
N VAL A 467 -20.06 18.97 -25.74
CA VAL A 467 -20.94 19.44 -24.66
C VAL A 467 -21.54 18.26 -23.89
N ALA A 468 -20.71 17.56 -23.12
CA ALA A 468 -21.14 16.55 -22.14
C ALA A 468 -21.37 17.17 -20.75
N PRO A 469 -22.33 16.64 -19.96
CA PRO A 469 -22.68 17.19 -18.66
C PRO A 469 -21.64 16.89 -17.58
N LYS A 470 -20.86 17.90 -17.19
CA LYS A 470 -20.05 17.90 -15.95
C LYS A 470 -19.17 16.66 -15.75
N LEU A 471 -18.39 16.29 -16.77
CA LEU A 471 -17.15 15.51 -16.58
C LEU A 471 -16.13 16.38 -15.84
N VAL A 472 -16.38 16.56 -14.53
CA VAL A 472 -15.47 17.18 -13.58
C VAL A 472 -14.35 16.18 -13.35
N LEU A 473 -13.31 16.25 -14.19
CA LEU A 473 -12.00 15.75 -13.84
C LEU A 473 -11.68 16.28 -12.44
N THR A 474 -11.59 15.36 -11.49
CA THR A 474 -11.59 15.69 -10.06
C THR A 474 -10.35 16.49 -9.70
N LYS A 475 -10.46 17.31 -8.65
CA LYS A 475 -9.50 18.36 -8.28
C LYS A 475 -8.04 17.87 -8.33
N GLU A 476 -7.14 18.79 -8.69
CA GLU A 476 -5.69 18.59 -8.82
C GLU A 476 -5.13 17.55 -7.83
N GLY A 477 -4.49 16.51 -8.38
CA GLY A 477 -4.00 15.35 -7.62
C GLY A 477 -4.90 14.11 -7.68
N SER A 478 -6.16 14.23 -8.10
CA SER A 478 -7.04 13.07 -8.32
C SER A 478 -6.67 12.35 -9.62
N THR A 479 -6.33 11.06 -9.56
CA THR A 479 -6.19 10.24 -10.78
C THR A 479 -7.58 10.01 -11.39
N PRO A 480 -7.80 10.38 -12.66
CA PRO A 480 -9.09 10.17 -13.32
C PRO A 480 -9.38 8.68 -13.47
N SER A 481 -10.64 8.28 -13.27
CA SER A 481 -11.04 6.89 -13.42
C SER A 481 -10.93 6.45 -14.88
N LEU A 482 -10.63 5.16 -15.11
CA LEU A 482 -10.59 4.57 -16.46
C LEU A 482 -11.92 4.81 -17.21
N HIS A 483 -13.05 4.73 -16.50
CA HIS A 483 -14.38 5.05 -17.02
C HIS A 483 -14.47 6.48 -17.55
N SER A 484 -14.05 7.48 -16.76
CA SER A 484 -14.03 8.90 -17.18
C SER A 484 -13.17 9.16 -18.42
N VAL A 485 -12.09 8.39 -18.60
CA VAL A 485 -11.25 8.46 -19.81
C VAL A 485 -12.01 7.89 -21.02
N HIS A 486 -12.69 6.75 -20.88
CA HIS A 486 -13.53 6.18 -21.93
C HIS A 486 -14.71 7.08 -22.31
N GLU A 487 -15.38 7.73 -21.35
CA GLU A 487 -16.45 8.69 -21.64
C GLU A 487 -15.95 9.89 -22.46
N LEU A 488 -14.75 10.42 -22.16
CA LEU A 488 -14.12 11.48 -22.94
C LEU A 488 -13.79 11.02 -24.37
N PHE A 489 -13.27 9.81 -24.55
CA PHE A 489 -13.05 9.22 -25.88
C PHE A 489 -14.35 9.08 -26.66
N ALA A 490 -15.38 8.43 -26.10
CA ALA A 490 -16.66 8.23 -26.78
C ALA A 490 -17.37 9.56 -27.14
N ALA A 491 -17.22 10.59 -26.30
CA ALA A 491 -17.72 11.93 -26.59
C ALA A 491 -16.94 12.65 -27.71
N ILE A 492 -15.61 12.45 -27.79
CA ILE A 492 -14.78 12.95 -28.91
C ILE A 492 -15.15 12.20 -30.20
N GLU A 493 -15.17 10.87 -30.18
CA GLU A 493 -15.46 10.01 -31.33
C GLU A 493 -16.79 10.38 -31.97
N ARG A 494 -17.89 10.32 -31.21
CA ARG A 494 -19.24 10.71 -31.67
C ARG A 494 -19.27 12.12 -32.24
N ARG A 495 -18.53 13.06 -31.65
CA ARG A 495 -18.50 14.45 -32.14
C ARG A 495 -17.65 14.61 -33.40
N THR A 496 -16.62 13.79 -33.58
CA THR A 496 -15.88 13.73 -34.87
C THR A 496 -16.69 13.05 -35.96
N GLU A 497 -17.53 12.06 -35.63
CA GLU A 497 -18.50 11.48 -36.56
C GLU A 497 -19.53 12.52 -37.03
N ASP A 498 -20.11 13.33 -36.12
CA ASP A 498 -20.97 14.48 -36.47
C ASP A 498 -20.28 15.39 -37.50
N TYR A 499 -19.04 15.80 -37.26
CA TYR A 499 -18.31 16.68 -38.16
C TYR A 499 -17.97 16.03 -39.50
N LEU A 500 -17.63 14.73 -39.54
CA LEU A 500 -17.38 13.99 -40.78
C LEU A 500 -18.66 13.80 -41.60
N ALA A 501 -19.80 13.58 -40.94
CA ALA A 501 -21.10 13.55 -41.60
C ALA A 501 -21.44 14.92 -42.23
N VAL A 502 -21.31 16.03 -41.48
CA VAL A 502 -21.56 17.38 -42.00
C VAL A 502 -20.59 17.75 -43.14
N TRP A 503 -19.30 17.44 -42.99
CA TRP A 503 -18.27 17.73 -44.00
C TRP A 503 -18.46 16.92 -45.28
N SER A 504 -18.81 15.64 -45.17
CA SER A 504 -19.10 14.81 -46.34
C SER A 504 -20.40 15.26 -47.04
N HIS A 505 -21.42 15.67 -46.29
CA HIS A 505 -22.62 16.29 -46.86
C HIS A 505 -22.35 17.61 -47.59
N ASP A 506 -21.52 18.51 -47.05
CA ASP A 506 -21.19 19.77 -47.75
C ASP A 506 -20.27 19.52 -48.96
N ARG A 507 -19.30 18.59 -48.86
CA ARG A 507 -18.42 18.23 -49.98
C ARG A 507 -19.20 17.59 -51.14
N ASN A 508 -20.06 16.62 -50.85
CA ASN A 508 -20.91 15.99 -51.86
C ASN A 508 -22.00 16.95 -52.35
N GLY A 509 -22.57 17.75 -51.45
CA GLY A 509 -23.57 18.77 -51.76
C GLY A 509 -23.05 19.90 -52.64
N ASN A 510 -21.77 20.27 -52.53
CA ASN A 510 -21.14 21.26 -53.39
C ASN A 510 -20.70 20.68 -54.75
N GLN A 511 -20.34 19.39 -54.85
CA GLN A 511 -20.28 18.73 -56.17
C GLN A 511 -21.66 18.67 -56.84
N ALA A 512 -22.72 18.34 -56.08
CA ALA A 512 -24.09 18.35 -56.59
C ALA A 512 -24.53 19.76 -57.04
N LYS A 513 -24.29 20.80 -56.24
CA LYS A 513 -24.60 22.21 -56.60
C LYS A 513 -23.81 22.73 -57.81
N LEU A 514 -22.60 22.24 -58.05
CA LEU A 514 -21.85 22.57 -59.27
C LEU A 514 -22.49 21.94 -60.53
N MET A 515 -23.31 20.91 -60.36
CA MET A 515 -24.05 20.21 -61.43
C MET A 515 -25.55 20.54 -61.48
N GLY A 516 -26.16 21.11 -60.43
CA GLY A 516 -27.54 21.55 -60.47
C GLY A 516 -28.15 22.09 -59.16
N GLY A 517 -29.06 23.06 -59.33
CA GLY A 517 -30.26 23.14 -58.48
C GLY A 517 -30.22 24.04 -57.24
N ARG A 518 -30.75 25.27 -57.40
CA ARG A 518 -31.71 25.86 -56.45
C ARG A 518 -32.78 24.83 -56.03
N THR A 519 -33.37 24.80 -54.83
CA THR A 519 -33.46 25.79 -53.73
C THR A 519 -33.92 25.09 -52.44
N GLY A 520 -33.48 25.55 -51.27
CA GLY A 520 -34.04 25.13 -49.97
C GLY A 520 -33.42 25.91 -48.79
N PRO A 521 -34.20 26.44 -47.84
CA PRO A 521 -33.68 27.20 -46.70
C PRO A 521 -33.25 26.25 -45.56
N PHE A 522 -31.94 26.05 -45.39
CA PHE A 522 -31.41 25.29 -44.25
C PHE A 522 -31.33 26.17 -42.99
N THR A 523 -31.80 25.64 -41.86
CA THR A 523 -31.84 26.32 -40.55
C THR A 523 -30.46 26.38 -39.88
N ALA A 524 -29.64 27.35 -40.30
CA ALA A 524 -28.24 27.52 -39.90
C ALA A 524 -28.03 28.08 -38.47
N HIS A 525 -28.76 27.56 -37.47
CA HIS A 525 -28.72 28.01 -36.07
C HIS A 525 -28.45 26.89 -35.04
N LEU A 526 -27.97 25.71 -35.46
CA LEU A 526 -27.63 24.61 -34.55
C LEU A 526 -26.16 24.16 -34.61
N LEU A 527 -25.31 24.97 -35.24
CA LEU A 527 -23.85 24.84 -35.17
C LEU A 527 -23.29 26.25 -35.03
N ASP A 528 -22.70 26.56 -33.86
CA ASP A 528 -21.89 27.77 -33.74
C ASP A 528 -20.73 27.70 -34.75
N PRO A 529 -20.39 28.81 -35.43
CA PRO A 529 -19.30 28.83 -36.38
C PRO A 529 -18.01 28.47 -35.65
N MET A 530 -17.20 27.55 -36.23
CA MET A 530 -15.98 27.04 -35.60
C MET A 530 -15.19 28.15 -34.89
N PRO A 531 -14.72 27.92 -33.65
CA PRO A 531 -13.67 28.76 -33.10
C PRO A 531 -12.50 28.69 -34.09
N LYS A 532 -12.24 29.81 -34.78
CA LYS A 532 -11.16 29.91 -35.76
C LYS A 532 -9.91 29.41 -35.07
N PHE A 533 -9.19 28.44 -35.66
CA PHE A 533 -7.91 27.99 -35.16
C PHE A 533 -7.03 29.20 -34.86
N ILE A 534 -6.91 29.52 -33.56
CA ILE A 534 -6.06 30.60 -33.10
C ILE A 534 -4.66 30.13 -33.45
N LYS A 535 -4.03 30.81 -34.41
CA LYS A 535 -2.62 30.56 -34.72
C LYS A 535 -1.85 30.68 -33.42
N GLU A 536 -1.03 29.69 -33.12
CA GLU A 536 -0.18 29.72 -31.94
C GLU A 536 0.73 30.95 -32.02
N GLU A 537 0.37 32.00 -31.30
CA GLU A 537 1.30 33.06 -30.95
C GLU A 537 2.33 32.41 -30.04
N THR A 538 3.49 32.14 -30.64
CA THR A 538 4.63 31.44 -30.02
C THR A 538 5.36 32.37 -29.07
N ASP A 539 4.62 32.96 -28.13
CA ASP A 539 5.16 33.86 -27.12
C ASP A 539 5.96 33.04 -26.10
N THR A 540 7.28 33.09 -26.26
CA THR A 540 8.24 32.24 -25.55
C THR A 540 8.44 32.67 -24.09
N SER A 541 7.39 32.62 -23.27
CA SER A 541 7.47 32.86 -21.83
C SER A 541 8.20 31.69 -21.15
N LYS A 542 9.54 31.77 -21.10
CA LYS A 542 10.42 30.80 -20.44
C LYS A 542 9.88 30.37 -19.06
N PRO A 543 9.56 29.09 -18.83
CA PRO A 543 9.36 28.59 -17.47
C PRO A 543 10.70 28.67 -16.72
N ALA A 544 10.73 29.45 -15.65
CA ALA A 544 11.96 29.71 -14.93
C ALA A 544 12.26 28.60 -13.91
N GLY A 545 13.44 27.98 -14.04
CA GLY A 545 14.21 27.58 -12.86
C GLY A 545 13.74 26.39 -12.02
N LEU A 546 13.07 25.38 -12.58
CA LEU A 546 13.11 24.05 -11.97
C LEU A 546 14.44 23.38 -12.32
N THR A 547 15.40 23.51 -11.41
CA THR A 547 16.75 22.95 -11.51
C THR A 547 16.67 21.43 -11.60
N LYS A 548 17.06 20.86 -12.75
CA LYS A 548 17.26 19.40 -12.87
C LYS A 548 18.25 18.95 -11.79
N PRO A 549 17.94 17.89 -11.01
CA PRO A 549 18.94 17.31 -10.13
C PRO A 549 20.13 16.85 -10.98
N ARG A 550 21.32 17.07 -10.44
CA ARG A 550 22.59 16.78 -11.10
C ARG A 550 22.71 15.26 -11.23
N HIS A 551 22.52 14.72 -12.43
CA HIS A 551 22.85 13.33 -12.70
C HIS A 551 24.37 13.17 -12.52
N GLU A 552 24.76 12.63 -11.37
CA GLU A 552 26.12 12.16 -11.18
C GLU A 552 26.34 10.96 -12.10
N GLN A 553 27.32 11.08 -12.99
CA GLN A 553 27.72 10.01 -13.88
C GLN A 553 28.50 9.00 -13.05
N ILE A 554 27.79 8.10 -12.37
CA ILE A 554 28.36 6.87 -11.84
C ILE A 554 28.78 6.04 -13.05
N GLY A 555 30.03 6.20 -13.47
CA GLY A 555 30.65 5.46 -14.54
C GLY A 555 30.85 4.02 -14.10
N ILE A 556 29.85 3.18 -14.33
CA ILE A 556 30.02 1.72 -14.30
C ILE A 556 30.69 1.37 -15.63
N GLU A 557 32.01 1.22 -15.59
CA GLU A 557 32.73 0.54 -16.66
C GLU A 557 32.25 -0.92 -16.71
N LEU A 558 31.45 -1.24 -17.71
CA LEU A 558 31.04 -2.62 -18.00
C LEU A 558 32.24 -3.32 -18.65
N ASP A 559 33.06 -3.96 -17.82
CA ASP A 559 34.16 -4.81 -18.23
C ASP A 559 33.61 -6.00 -19.05
N GLU A 560 33.87 -6.03 -20.36
CA GLU A 560 33.39 -7.08 -21.29
C GLU A 560 34.21 -8.37 -21.14
N GLY A 561 34.29 -8.89 -19.91
CA GLY A 561 35.02 -10.08 -19.52
C GLY A 561 34.42 -11.37 -20.10
N TYR A 562 35.12 -11.97 -21.05
CA TYR A 562 34.74 -13.24 -21.70
C TYR A 562 34.50 -14.39 -20.70
N GLY A 563 33.33 -15.04 -20.78
CA GLY A 563 32.91 -16.12 -19.88
C GLY A 563 32.20 -17.30 -20.57
N SER A 564 32.64 -17.69 -21.78
CA SER A 564 31.98 -18.73 -22.59
C SER A 564 32.20 -20.16 -22.06
N GLY A 565 31.40 -20.59 -21.07
CA GLY A 565 31.39 -21.95 -20.52
C GLY A 565 30.30 -22.85 -21.10
N LEU A 566 30.66 -23.74 -22.03
CA LEU A 566 29.74 -24.72 -22.64
C LEU A 566 29.72 -26.06 -21.88
N SER A 567 28.57 -26.46 -21.32
CA SER A 567 28.22 -27.88 -21.10
C SER A 567 26.72 -28.11 -20.89
N SER A 568 26.03 -28.61 -21.92
CA SER A 568 24.67 -29.17 -21.75
C SER A 568 24.76 -30.68 -21.50
N PRO A 569 24.22 -31.22 -20.39
CA PRO A 569 23.99 -32.65 -20.24
C PRO A 569 22.87 -33.12 -21.19
N ALA A 570 23.06 -34.24 -21.88
CA ALA A 570 22.11 -34.70 -22.90
C ALA A 570 20.82 -35.27 -22.30
N THR A 571 19.67 -34.90 -22.86
CA THR A 571 18.36 -35.47 -22.51
C THR A 571 18.20 -36.86 -23.13
N ALA A 572 18.52 -37.91 -22.37
CA ALA A 572 18.34 -39.29 -22.80
C ALA A 572 16.84 -39.67 -22.81
N ARG A 573 16.22 -39.69 -24.00
CA ARG A 573 14.99 -40.45 -24.24
C ARG A 573 15.36 -41.93 -24.43
N GLY A 574 15.04 -42.75 -23.44
CA GLY A 574 14.83 -44.19 -23.61
C GLY A 574 13.41 -44.46 -24.11
N GLU A 575 13.22 -45.66 -24.67
CA GLU A 575 11.93 -46.20 -25.17
C GLU A 575 11.04 -46.75 -24.05
#